data_AF-A0A9N9RF01-F1
#
_entry.id   AF-A0A9N9RF01-F1
#
_cell.length_a   1.000
_cell.length_b   1.000
_cell.length_c   1.000
_cell.angle_alpha   90.00
_cell.angle_beta   90.00
_cell.angle_gamma   90.00
#
_symmetry.space_group_name_H-M   'P 1'
#
loop_
_entity.id
_entity.type
_entity.pdbx_description
1 polymer ?
#
loop_
_entity_poly.entity_id
_entity_poly.type
_entity_poly.pdbx_seq_one_letter_code
_entity_poly.pdbx_strand_id
1 'polypeptide(L)'
;MPPKDPEWEIEALKRIDEKKTHVSFPKLKYPSLRDGSLRDPIQWLKGKAMDDGAEGIWRIHDKLYDFTSFMKRHPGGEEWLELTQGTDITEAFEAHHINPTTQKLLDKFYVRDANTPRNSPFTFKEDGFYRTLKKAVYKELERIPKDVSKAADRITDGLFVSLLCSSAMAVWVKNYYAATAWYIFASVNLAFLTVACHNYIHRRTNWRMYLFNMSMWSYRDFRVSHVMSHHLYTNTLMDLEISSLEPVLFYNPRKDKPVHARLGFITELFFFPFVFLLNFMKRFISVFIRKGFFKRHYRWHDMIGFLLPFIMWVASGAPILHVLYYWLWINCTGSLIFYCIGVNAAHHHPEAIKDGDKPRSETPDWGEHQVEALLDRKDVNSNLFAVVVLFGDHALHHMFPTLDHAVLKYLHPIFIEHCEKFKANYRVSTQFLMVLGQIKECMRTEFRII
;
A
#
# COMPACT_ATOMS: atom_id res chain seq x y z
N MET A 1 -1.40 4.23 -24.02
CA MET A 1 -1.54 3.05 -24.89
C MET A 1 -0.29 2.19 -24.74
N PRO A 2 -0.45 0.87 -24.57
CA PRO A 2 0.67 -0.07 -24.56
C PRO A 2 1.41 -0.05 -25.92
N PRO A 3 2.72 -0.39 -25.96
CA PRO A 3 3.42 -0.62 -27.22
C PRO A 3 2.73 -1.74 -28.01
N LYS A 4 2.63 -1.61 -29.33
CA LYS A 4 1.99 -2.62 -30.20
C LYS A 4 2.88 -3.84 -30.50
N ASP A 5 4.11 -3.85 -30.00
CA ASP A 5 5.14 -4.83 -30.36
C ASP A 5 5.14 -6.01 -29.37
N PRO A 6 5.11 -7.28 -29.83
CA PRO A 6 5.20 -8.47 -28.98
C PRO A 6 6.58 -8.72 -28.32
N GLU A 7 7.63 -7.94 -28.63
CA GLU A 7 8.98 -8.09 -28.04
C GLU A 7 9.00 -8.14 -26.49
N TRP A 8 8.05 -7.50 -25.81
CA TRP A 8 8.00 -7.50 -24.35
C TRP A 8 7.61 -8.87 -23.75
N GLU A 9 6.83 -9.69 -24.45
CA GLU A 9 6.45 -11.03 -23.97
C GLU A 9 7.67 -11.97 -23.94
N ILE A 10 8.54 -11.85 -24.96
CA ILE A 10 9.80 -12.61 -25.06
C ILE A 10 10.75 -12.22 -23.92
N GLU A 11 10.88 -10.93 -23.64
CA GLU A 11 11.70 -10.41 -22.55
C GLU A 11 11.17 -10.83 -21.17
N ALA A 12 9.84 -10.90 -20.99
CA ALA A 12 9.23 -11.40 -19.75
C ALA A 12 9.54 -12.89 -19.51
N LEU A 13 9.46 -13.72 -20.55
CA LEU A 13 9.81 -15.15 -20.48
C LEU A 13 11.31 -15.35 -20.17
N LYS A 14 12.19 -14.58 -20.82
CA LYS A 14 13.63 -14.62 -20.56
C LYS A 14 13.94 -14.27 -19.10
N ARG A 15 13.26 -13.29 -18.51
CA ARG A 15 13.44 -12.90 -17.11
C ARG A 15 12.95 -13.95 -16.12
N ILE A 16 11.91 -14.71 -16.46
CA ILE A 16 11.47 -15.86 -15.66
C ILE A 16 12.61 -16.88 -15.54
N ASP A 17 13.24 -17.22 -16.67
CA ASP A 17 14.35 -18.17 -16.72
C ASP A 17 15.61 -17.64 -16.00
N GLU A 18 15.94 -16.36 -16.21
CA GLU A 18 17.12 -15.73 -15.59
C GLU A 18 16.98 -15.57 -14.07
N LYS A 19 15.81 -15.14 -13.60
CA LYS A 19 15.61 -14.84 -12.18
C LYS A 19 15.19 -16.06 -11.36
N LYS A 20 14.70 -17.13 -11.99
CA LYS A 20 14.16 -18.34 -11.33
C LYS A 20 13.13 -18.01 -10.23
N THR A 21 12.49 -16.85 -10.31
CA THR A 21 11.59 -16.29 -9.28
C THR A 21 10.14 -16.35 -9.74
N HIS A 22 9.67 -17.52 -10.16
CA HIS A 22 8.29 -17.63 -10.60
C HIS A 22 7.79 -19.08 -10.52
N VAL A 23 7.49 -19.54 -9.31
CA VAL A 23 7.01 -20.91 -9.05
C VAL A 23 5.67 -20.90 -8.28
N SER A 24 5.39 -19.85 -7.52
CA SER A 24 4.20 -19.80 -6.66
C SER A 24 2.90 -19.76 -7.45
N PHE A 25 2.83 -18.95 -8.50
CA PHE A 25 1.58 -18.62 -9.17
C PHE A 25 1.68 -18.84 -10.68
N PRO A 26 1.52 -20.08 -11.18
CA PRO A 26 1.73 -20.40 -12.59
C PRO A 26 0.84 -19.62 -13.58
N LYS A 27 -0.31 -19.11 -13.09
CA LYS A 27 -1.26 -18.33 -13.89
C LYS A 27 -0.92 -16.84 -13.98
N LEU A 28 0.00 -16.36 -13.15
CA LEU A 28 0.38 -14.97 -13.12
C LEU A 28 1.53 -14.75 -14.11
N LYS A 29 1.39 -13.89 -15.11
CA LYS A 29 2.52 -13.52 -15.96
C LYS A 29 3.55 -12.72 -15.16
N TYR A 30 4.84 -12.83 -15.53
CA TYR A 30 5.85 -11.91 -15.01
C TYR A 30 5.47 -10.47 -15.42
N PRO A 31 5.25 -9.54 -14.47
CA PRO A 31 4.63 -8.27 -14.82
C PRO A 31 5.47 -7.42 -15.76
N SER A 32 4.83 -6.93 -16.82
CA SER A 32 5.43 -6.01 -17.77
C SER A 32 5.97 -4.79 -17.07
N LEU A 33 7.15 -4.34 -17.49
CA LEU A 33 7.84 -3.17 -16.94
C LEU A 33 8.18 -3.24 -15.45
N ARG A 34 8.02 -4.39 -14.75
CA ARG A 34 8.36 -4.52 -13.32
C ARG A 34 9.76 -4.01 -13.00
N ASP A 35 10.75 -4.39 -13.82
CA ASP A 35 12.15 -4.04 -13.59
C ASP A 35 12.62 -2.78 -14.30
N GLY A 36 11.71 -2.00 -14.87
CA GLY A 36 12.06 -0.74 -15.52
C GLY A 36 12.72 0.24 -14.54
N SER A 37 13.50 1.18 -15.07
CA SER A 37 14.43 2.04 -14.33
C SER A 37 13.83 2.78 -13.13
N LEU A 38 12.58 3.24 -13.23
CA LEU A 38 11.97 4.02 -12.15
C LEU A 38 11.25 3.15 -11.13
N ARG A 39 10.59 2.05 -11.50
CA ARG A 39 9.76 1.24 -10.58
C ARG A 39 8.80 2.12 -9.76
N ASP A 40 7.97 2.90 -10.45
CA ASP A 40 6.98 3.79 -9.83
C ASP A 40 5.54 3.41 -10.18
N PRO A 41 4.56 3.97 -9.46
CA PRO A 41 3.14 3.83 -9.76
C PRO A 41 2.74 3.93 -11.23
N ILE A 42 3.33 4.84 -11.98
CA ILE A 42 2.95 5.09 -13.38
C ILE A 42 3.46 3.97 -14.28
N GLN A 43 4.70 3.54 -14.06
CA GLN A 43 5.27 2.38 -14.73
C GLN A 43 4.46 1.11 -14.41
N TRP A 44 4.06 0.93 -13.15
CA TRP A 44 3.24 -0.20 -12.72
C TRP A 44 1.86 -0.22 -13.39
N LEU A 45 1.13 0.90 -13.38
CA LEU A 45 -0.17 1.02 -14.07
C LEU A 45 -0.05 0.77 -15.57
N LYS A 46 1.04 1.26 -16.20
CA LYS A 46 1.30 0.99 -17.62
C LYS A 46 1.56 -0.49 -17.88
N GLY A 47 2.31 -1.16 -17.00
CA GLY A 47 2.55 -2.61 -17.06
C GLY A 47 1.25 -3.40 -16.93
N LYS A 48 0.44 -3.10 -15.90
CA LYS A 48 -0.90 -3.68 -15.74
C LYS A 48 -1.77 -3.51 -16.98
N ALA A 49 -1.81 -2.32 -17.55
CA ALA A 49 -2.58 -2.07 -18.78
C ALA A 49 -2.06 -2.84 -20.02
N MET A 50 -0.79 -3.24 -20.04
CA MET A 50 -0.24 -4.14 -21.07
C MET A 50 -0.70 -5.58 -20.86
N ASP A 51 -0.74 -6.04 -19.60
CA ASP A 51 -0.88 -7.46 -19.28
C ASP A 51 -2.34 -7.90 -19.06
N ASP A 52 -3.23 -6.99 -18.66
CA ASP A 52 -4.55 -7.33 -18.10
C ASP A 52 -5.63 -7.64 -19.15
N GLY A 53 -5.38 -7.33 -20.43
CA GLY A 53 -6.36 -7.55 -21.50
C GLY A 53 -7.65 -6.72 -21.33
N ALA A 54 -7.57 -5.55 -20.70
CA ALA A 54 -8.71 -4.66 -20.47
C ALA A 54 -9.02 -3.71 -21.64
N GLU A 55 -8.22 -3.76 -22.71
CA GLU A 55 -8.48 -3.11 -24.01
C GLU A 55 -8.70 -1.58 -23.94
N GLY A 56 -8.04 -0.93 -22.98
CA GLY A 56 -8.14 0.53 -22.78
C GLY A 56 -9.39 1.00 -22.02
N ILE A 57 -10.26 0.07 -21.62
CA ILE A 57 -11.39 0.29 -20.71
C ILE A 57 -11.18 -0.52 -19.43
N TRP A 58 -12.19 -0.67 -18.57
CA TRP A 58 -12.04 -1.37 -17.29
C TRP A 58 -12.48 -2.82 -17.42
N ARG A 59 -11.69 -3.74 -16.88
CA ARG A 59 -12.07 -5.16 -16.77
C ARG A 59 -12.46 -5.48 -15.33
N ILE A 60 -13.59 -6.18 -15.17
CA ILE A 60 -14.00 -6.81 -13.91
C ILE A 60 -14.41 -8.25 -14.23
N HIS A 61 -13.74 -9.21 -13.61
CA HIS A 61 -13.77 -10.63 -13.95
C HIS A 61 -13.46 -10.82 -15.44
N ASP A 62 -14.28 -11.59 -16.16
CA ASP A 62 -14.12 -11.85 -17.60
C ASP A 62 -14.92 -10.89 -18.47
N LYS A 63 -15.26 -9.71 -17.96
CA LYS A 63 -16.11 -8.72 -18.63
C LYS A 63 -15.46 -7.35 -18.70
N LEU A 64 -15.73 -6.64 -19.80
CA LEU A 64 -15.25 -5.29 -20.05
C LEU A 64 -16.38 -4.27 -19.88
N TYR A 65 -16.05 -3.14 -19.25
CA TYR A 65 -17.00 -2.09 -18.88
C TYR A 65 -16.45 -0.71 -19.26
N ASP A 66 -17.34 0.18 -19.73
CA ASP A 66 -17.02 1.58 -19.97
C ASP A 66 -17.62 2.48 -18.88
N PHE A 67 -16.78 2.89 -17.93
CA PHE A 67 -17.16 3.80 -16.86
C PHE A 67 -16.92 5.28 -17.18
N THR A 68 -16.59 5.65 -18.42
CA THR A 68 -16.23 7.03 -18.78
C THR A 68 -17.31 8.04 -18.37
N SER A 69 -18.59 7.71 -18.62
CA SER A 69 -19.73 8.56 -18.24
C SER A 69 -20.06 8.51 -16.74
N PHE A 70 -19.57 7.51 -16.02
CA PHE A 70 -19.83 7.31 -14.59
C PHE A 70 -18.72 7.85 -13.69
N MET A 71 -17.50 7.98 -14.20
CA MET A 71 -16.29 8.35 -13.46
C MET A 71 -16.50 9.52 -12.49
N LYS A 72 -17.06 10.64 -12.96
CA LYS A 72 -17.32 11.85 -12.16
C LYS A 72 -18.41 11.68 -11.09
N ARG A 73 -19.24 10.64 -11.22
CA ARG A 73 -20.36 10.31 -10.32
C ARG A 73 -20.04 9.14 -9.40
N HIS A 74 -18.83 8.57 -9.49
CA HIS A 74 -18.42 7.45 -8.67
C HIS A 74 -18.39 7.86 -7.19
N PRO A 75 -19.14 7.20 -6.29
CA PRO A 75 -19.21 7.59 -4.87
C PRO A 75 -17.86 7.52 -4.13
N GLY A 76 -16.93 6.70 -4.60
CA GLY A 76 -15.56 6.63 -4.06
C GLY A 76 -14.63 7.75 -4.54
N GLY A 77 -15.06 8.55 -5.52
CA GLY A 77 -14.26 9.59 -6.19
C GLY A 77 -13.75 9.16 -7.56
N GLU A 78 -13.56 10.13 -8.46
CA GLU A 78 -13.17 9.90 -9.86
C GLU A 78 -11.75 9.33 -10.00
N GLU A 79 -10.85 9.67 -9.07
CA GLU A 79 -9.42 9.32 -9.13
C GLU A 79 -9.19 7.80 -9.23
N TRP A 80 -10.04 6.98 -8.60
CA TRP A 80 -9.94 5.52 -8.69
C TRP A 80 -10.06 5.01 -10.12
N LEU A 81 -11.05 5.51 -10.86
CA LEU A 81 -11.30 5.10 -12.24
C LEU A 81 -10.34 5.81 -13.21
N GLU A 82 -9.99 7.07 -12.94
CA GLU A 82 -8.97 7.81 -13.69
C GLU A 82 -7.61 7.08 -13.71
N LEU A 83 -7.16 6.60 -12.55
CA LEU A 83 -5.87 5.90 -12.42
C LEU A 83 -5.86 4.52 -13.06
N THR A 84 -6.99 3.80 -13.01
CA THR A 84 -7.09 2.38 -13.39
C THR A 84 -7.68 2.16 -14.79
N GLN A 85 -7.88 3.23 -15.56
CA GLN A 85 -8.37 3.09 -16.93
C GLN A 85 -7.41 2.21 -17.75
N GLY A 86 -7.97 1.17 -18.37
CA GLY A 86 -7.19 0.22 -19.17
C GLY A 86 -6.61 -0.95 -18.39
N THR A 87 -6.97 -1.16 -17.11
CA THR A 87 -6.51 -2.29 -16.29
C THR A 87 -7.65 -3.23 -15.88
N ASP A 88 -7.29 -4.43 -15.43
CA ASP A 88 -8.19 -5.31 -14.67
C ASP A 88 -8.26 -4.78 -13.23
N ILE A 89 -9.49 -4.45 -12.81
CA ILE A 89 -9.80 -3.90 -11.48
C ILE A 89 -10.65 -4.87 -10.66
N THR A 90 -10.63 -6.17 -10.97
CA THR A 90 -11.42 -7.18 -10.26
C THR A 90 -11.13 -7.19 -8.77
N GLU A 91 -9.87 -7.36 -8.36
CA GLU A 91 -9.50 -7.39 -6.94
C GLU A 91 -9.89 -6.07 -6.25
N ALA A 92 -9.72 -4.94 -6.92
CA ALA A 92 -10.08 -3.62 -6.40
C ALA A 92 -11.61 -3.50 -6.19
N PHE A 93 -12.39 -3.90 -7.21
CA PHE A 93 -13.84 -3.92 -7.14
C PHE A 93 -14.31 -4.80 -5.98
N GLU A 94 -13.71 -5.99 -5.86
CA GLU A 94 -14.11 -6.97 -4.87
C GLU A 94 -13.75 -6.57 -3.44
N ALA A 95 -12.58 -5.97 -3.22
CA ALA A 95 -12.12 -5.49 -1.92
C ALA A 95 -12.88 -4.25 -1.42
N HIS A 96 -13.24 -3.31 -2.31
CA HIS A 96 -13.74 -2.00 -1.91
C HIS A 96 -15.28 -1.90 -1.91
N HIS A 97 -15.99 -2.75 -2.67
CA HIS A 97 -17.45 -2.69 -2.76
C HIS A 97 -18.14 -3.76 -1.91
N ILE A 98 -18.24 -3.52 -0.60
CA ILE A 98 -18.81 -4.48 0.36
C ILE A 98 -20.31 -4.73 0.11
N ASN A 99 -21.05 -3.69 -0.32
CA ASN A 99 -22.47 -3.81 -0.59
C ASN A 99 -22.76 -4.69 -1.84
N PRO A 100 -23.48 -5.81 -1.70
CA PRO A 100 -23.78 -6.72 -2.81
C PRO A 100 -24.64 -6.08 -3.92
N THR A 101 -25.38 -5.01 -3.65
CA THR A 101 -26.19 -4.35 -4.68
C THR A 101 -25.34 -3.59 -5.71
N THR A 102 -24.07 -3.30 -5.40
CA THR A 102 -23.16 -2.58 -6.31
C THR A 102 -22.96 -3.34 -7.62
N GLN A 103 -22.94 -4.67 -7.58
CA GLN A 103 -22.73 -5.49 -8.77
C GLN A 103 -23.83 -5.30 -9.82
N LYS A 104 -25.08 -5.03 -9.39
CA LYS A 104 -26.21 -4.76 -10.31
C LYS A 104 -26.03 -3.47 -11.11
N LEU A 105 -25.17 -2.56 -10.67
CA LEU A 105 -24.90 -1.32 -11.38
C LEU A 105 -24.00 -1.56 -12.61
N LEU A 106 -23.20 -2.62 -12.59
CA LEU A 106 -22.25 -2.94 -13.66
C LEU A 106 -22.92 -3.20 -15.01
N ASP A 107 -24.13 -3.77 -15.00
CA ASP A 107 -24.90 -4.10 -16.22
C ASP A 107 -25.13 -2.87 -17.11
N LYS A 108 -25.20 -1.66 -16.52
CA LYS A 108 -25.39 -0.41 -17.27
C LYS A 108 -24.16 0.03 -18.07
N PHE A 109 -22.99 -0.49 -17.72
CA PHE A 109 -21.71 -0.11 -18.31
C PHE A 109 -21.04 -1.27 -19.05
N TYR A 110 -21.68 -2.43 -19.08
CA TYR A 110 -21.17 -3.61 -19.77
C TYR A 110 -21.06 -3.35 -21.27
N VAL A 111 -19.92 -3.71 -21.84
CA VAL A 111 -19.65 -3.59 -23.28
C VAL A 111 -19.67 -4.97 -23.93
N ARG A 112 -18.84 -5.89 -23.43
CA ARG A 112 -18.74 -7.29 -23.89
C ARG A 112 -17.85 -8.11 -22.95
N ASP A 113 -17.74 -9.40 -23.22
CA ASP A 113 -16.79 -10.29 -22.55
C ASP A 113 -15.35 -10.07 -23.05
N ALA A 114 -14.38 -10.36 -22.18
CA ALA A 114 -12.97 -10.28 -22.48
C ALA A 114 -12.54 -11.51 -23.31
N ASN A 115 -11.68 -11.29 -24.32
CA ASN A 115 -11.24 -12.35 -25.22
C ASN A 115 -10.03 -13.14 -24.68
N THR A 116 -9.37 -12.65 -23.63
CA THR A 116 -8.19 -13.27 -23.04
C THR A 116 -8.46 -13.67 -21.59
N PRO A 117 -7.80 -14.72 -21.08
CA PRO A 117 -7.83 -15.03 -19.65
C PRO A 117 -7.37 -13.85 -18.78
N ARG A 118 -7.78 -13.83 -17.51
CA ARG A 118 -7.29 -12.84 -16.53
C ARG A 118 -5.82 -13.07 -16.20
N ASN A 119 -5.08 -11.99 -15.98
CA ASN A 119 -3.73 -12.02 -15.44
C ASN A 119 -3.75 -11.85 -13.90
N SER A 120 -4.34 -12.82 -13.20
CA SER A 120 -4.40 -12.84 -11.74
C SER A 120 -4.39 -14.29 -11.24
N PRO A 121 -3.69 -14.59 -10.13
CA PRO A 121 -3.71 -15.93 -9.56
C PRO A 121 -4.98 -16.24 -8.77
N PHE A 122 -5.79 -15.23 -8.46
CA PHE A 122 -6.82 -15.32 -7.44
C PHE A 122 -8.20 -15.67 -7.98
N THR A 123 -8.96 -16.39 -7.15
CA THR A 123 -10.37 -16.69 -7.40
C THR A 123 -11.28 -15.98 -6.40
N PHE A 124 -12.53 -15.75 -6.82
CA PHE A 124 -13.60 -15.13 -6.04
C PHE A 124 -14.87 -16.00 -6.09
N LYS A 125 -14.74 -17.29 -5.76
CA LYS A 125 -15.87 -18.24 -5.82
C LYS A 125 -16.97 -17.82 -4.84
N GLU A 126 -18.24 -17.94 -5.23
CA GLU A 126 -19.40 -17.46 -4.45
C GLU A 126 -19.55 -18.12 -3.06
N ASP A 127 -19.11 -19.38 -2.96
CA ASP A 127 -19.01 -20.21 -1.75
C ASP A 127 -17.59 -20.25 -1.15
N GLY A 128 -16.64 -19.56 -1.79
CA GLY A 128 -15.26 -19.42 -1.34
C GLY A 128 -15.10 -18.53 -0.12
N PHE A 129 -13.90 -18.55 0.46
CA PHE A 129 -13.57 -17.87 1.71
C PHE A 129 -13.94 -16.38 1.66
N TYR A 130 -13.42 -15.63 0.68
CA TYR A 130 -13.59 -14.18 0.69
C TYR A 130 -15.03 -13.73 0.43
N ARG A 131 -15.72 -14.31 -0.57
CA ARG A 131 -17.12 -13.94 -0.90
C ARG A 131 -18.06 -14.20 0.26
N THR A 132 -17.88 -15.32 0.95
CA THR A 132 -18.73 -15.66 2.10
C THR A 132 -18.41 -14.79 3.32
N LEU A 133 -17.14 -14.47 3.59
CA LEU A 133 -16.74 -13.52 4.63
C LEU A 133 -17.30 -12.12 4.35
N LYS A 134 -17.17 -11.62 3.13
CA LYS A 134 -17.68 -10.32 2.69
C LYS A 134 -19.18 -10.19 2.93
N LYS A 135 -19.97 -11.23 2.63
CA LYS A 135 -21.41 -11.28 2.90
C LYS A 135 -21.72 -11.23 4.40
N ALA A 136 -20.92 -11.92 5.23
CA ALA A 136 -21.07 -11.88 6.69
C ALA A 136 -20.73 -10.51 7.27
N VAL A 137 -19.59 -9.93 6.84
CA VAL A 137 -19.17 -8.57 7.21
C VAL A 137 -20.24 -7.55 6.83
N TYR A 138 -20.78 -7.60 5.61
CA TYR A 138 -21.84 -6.67 5.19
C TYR A 138 -23.03 -6.64 6.16
N LYS A 139 -23.46 -7.82 6.65
CA LYS A 139 -24.56 -7.92 7.63
C LYS A 139 -24.15 -7.38 8.99
N GLU A 140 -22.93 -7.64 9.44
CA GLU A 140 -22.47 -7.18 10.75
C GLU A 140 -22.26 -5.65 10.79
N LEU A 141 -21.89 -5.03 9.66
CA LEU A 141 -21.77 -3.58 9.55
C LEU A 141 -23.06 -2.83 9.94
N GLU A 142 -24.24 -3.45 9.76
CA GLU A 142 -25.52 -2.84 10.15
C GLU A 142 -25.67 -2.69 11.67
N ARG A 143 -24.94 -3.49 12.45
CA ARG A 143 -25.00 -3.51 13.93
C ARG A 143 -23.96 -2.61 14.59
N ILE A 144 -22.93 -2.20 13.84
CA ILE A 144 -21.83 -1.41 14.38
C ILE A 144 -22.28 0.06 14.56
N PRO A 145 -21.96 0.71 15.70
CA PRO A 145 -22.28 2.11 15.89
C PRO A 145 -21.67 3.01 14.81
N LYS A 146 -22.47 3.87 14.19
CA LYS A 146 -22.04 4.69 13.04
C LYS A 146 -20.97 5.73 13.39
N ASP A 147 -20.78 6.04 14.66
CA ASP A 147 -19.86 7.07 15.14
C ASP A 147 -18.50 6.53 15.59
N VAL A 148 -18.25 5.21 15.52
CA VAL A 148 -16.97 4.61 15.95
C VAL A 148 -15.76 5.19 15.22
N SER A 149 -15.91 5.56 13.94
CA SER A 149 -14.82 6.16 13.14
C SER A 149 -14.37 7.54 13.65
N LYS A 150 -15.18 8.22 14.49
CA LYS A 150 -14.78 9.52 15.07
C LYS A 150 -13.53 9.40 15.95
N ALA A 151 -13.26 8.22 16.52
CA ALA A 151 -12.07 8.01 17.33
C ALA A 151 -10.79 8.07 16.47
N ALA A 152 -10.77 7.39 15.31
CA ALA A 152 -9.66 7.46 14.37
C ALA A 152 -9.48 8.88 13.80
N ASP A 153 -10.59 9.57 13.52
CA ASP A 153 -10.58 10.99 13.11
C ASP A 153 -9.85 11.86 14.13
N ARG A 154 -10.21 11.77 15.42
CA ARG A 154 -9.59 12.56 16.50
C ARG A 154 -8.11 12.24 16.69
N ILE A 155 -7.71 10.97 16.57
CA ILE A 155 -6.29 10.58 16.62
C ILE A 155 -5.53 11.25 15.48
N THR A 156 -6.05 11.17 14.26
CA THR A 156 -5.40 11.73 13.06
C THR A 156 -5.29 13.25 13.15
N ASP A 157 -6.37 13.92 13.54
CA ASP A 157 -6.40 15.37 13.72
C ASP A 157 -5.45 15.82 14.84
N GLY A 158 -5.41 15.07 15.94
CA GLY A 158 -4.50 15.32 17.05
C GLY A 158 -3.03 15.19 16.65
N LEU A 159 -2.68 14.16 15.85
CA LEU A 159 -1.33 13.99 15.29
C LEU A 159 -0.96 15.13 14.35
N PHE A 160 -1.91 15.58 13.53
CA PHE A 160 -1.68 16.72 12.62
C PHE A 160 -1.39 18.01 13.39
N VAL A 161 -2.24 18.37 14.35
CA VAL A 161 -2.02 19.56 15.19
C VAL A 161 -0.71 19.44 15.98
N SER A 162 -0.44 18.26 16.55
CA SER A 162 0.80 17.99 17.29
C SER A 162 2.03 18.11 16.42
N LEU A 163 1.98 17.66 15.16
CA LEU A 163 3.06 17.86 14.17
C LEU A 163 3.34 19.35 13.96
N LEU A 164 2.31 20.15 13.69
CA LEU A 164 2.48 21.58 13.44
C LEU A 164 3.10 22.30 14.65
N CYS A 165 2.59 22.03 15.85
CA CYS A 165 3.10 22.63 17.08
C CYS A 165 4.54 22.19 17.37
N SER A 166 4.81 20.88 17.33
CA SER A 166 6.13 20.33 17.66
C SER A 166 7.20 20.74 16.66
N SER A 167 6.89 20.82 15.36
CA SER A 167 7.84 21.31 14.36
C SER A 167 8.18 22.79 14.58
N ALA A 168 7.19 23.62 14.93
CA ALA A 168 7.42 25.02 15.23
C ALA A 168 8.30 25.18 16.48
N MET A 169 8.00 24.41 17.54
CA MET A 169 8.77 24.41 18.78
C MET A 169 10.22 23.93 18.59
N ALA A 170 10.46 22.98 17.69
CA ALA A 170 11.80 22.49 17.38
C ALA A 170 12.75 23.60 16.87
N VAL A 171 12.19 24.63 16.24
CA VAL A 171 12.94 25.79 15.72
C VAL A 171 12.89 26.99 16.67
N TRP A 172 11.77 27.19 17.36
CA TRP A 172 11.56 28.35 18.24
C TRP A 172 12.40 28.27 19.54
N VAL A 173 12.60 27.06 20.08
CA VAL A 173 13.34 26.87 21.33
C VAL A 173 14.84 26.99 21.13
N LYS A 174 15.48 27.87 21.91
CA LYS A 174 16.95 28.11 21.82
C LYS A 174 17.81 27.07 22.54
N ASN A 175 17.27 26.38 23.53
CA ASN A 175 18.00 25.35 24.25
C ASN A 175 18.15 24.10 23.37
N TYR A 176 19.39 23.67 23.13
CA TYR A 176 19.70 22.55 22.22
C TYR A 176 18.97 21.25 22.58
N TYR A 177 18.96 20.86 23.86
CA TYR A 177 18.32 19.61 24.29
C TYR A 177 16.80 19.67 24.13
N ALA A 178 16.19 20.80 24.48
CA ALA A 178 14.76 21.00 24.31
C ALA A 178 14.35 21.07 22.83
N ALA A 179 15.11 21.76 21.98
CA ALA A 179 14.91 21.77 20.54
C ALA A 179 15.03 20.37 19.93
N THR A 180 16.01 19.59 20.38
CA THR A 180 16.20 18.18 19.98
C THR A 180 15.01 17.31 20.40
N ALA A 181 14.47 17.50 21.60
CA ALA A 181 13.28 16.77 22.05
C ALA A 181 12.05 17.08 21.18
N TRP A 182 11.81 18.36 20.87
CA TRP A 182 10.72 18.78 19.98
C TRP A 182 10.90 18.27 18.55
N TYR A 183 12.13 18.26 18.06
CA TYR A 183 12.50 17.68 16.78
C TYR A 183 12.15 16.18 16.68
N ILE A 184 12.54 15.39 17.69
CA ILE A 184 12.22 13.95 17.75
C ILE A 184 10.71 13.76 17.81
N PHE A 185 10.02 14.55 18.65
CA PHE A 185 8.57 14.49 18.77
C PHE A 185 7.86 14.86 17.46
N ALA A 186 8.33 15.87 16.74
CA ALA A 186 7.82 16.23 15.41
C ALA A 186 8.04 15.11 14.38
N SER A 187 9.21 14.46 14.42
CA SER A 187 9.52 13.33 13.53
C SER A 187 8.61 12.12 13.78
N VAL A 188 8.33 11.80 15.05
CA VAL A 188 7.37 10.75 15.43
C VAL A 188 5.96 11.12 14.98
N ASN A 189 5.51 12.35 15.21
CA ASN A 189 4.20 12.81 14.77
C ASN A 189 4.07 12.78 13.23
N LEU A 190 5.12 13.14 12.49
CA LEU A 190 5.12 13.05 11.03
C LEU A 190 4.94 11.60 10.58
N ALA A 191 5.72 10.67 11.14
CA ALA A 191 5.62 9.26 10.80
C ALA A 191 4.23 8.69 11.13
N PHE A 192 3.76 8.91 12.36
CA PHE A 192 2.45 8.43 12.82
C PHE A 192 1.29 9.06 12.06
N LEU A 193 1.35 10.35 11.73
CA LEU A 193 0.36 11.00 10.87
C LEU A 193 0.36 10.35 9.48
N THR A 194 1.53 10.10 8.90
CA THR A 194 1.65 9.48 7.58
C THR A 194 1.04 8.07 7.57
N VAL A 195 1.28 7.27 8.61
CA VAL A 195 0.61 5.97 8.81
C VAL A 195 -0.89 6.15 9.00
N ALA A 196 -1.34 7.06 9.87
CA ALA A 196 -2.77 7.28 10.13
C ALA A 196 -3.53 7.72 8.87
N CYS A 197 -2.89 8.47 7.97
CA CYS A 197 -3.48 8.93 6.72
C CYS A 197 -3.85 7.76 5.77
N HIS A 198 -3.14 6.64 5.85
CA HIS A 198 -3.42 5.47 5.03
C HIS A 198 -4.86 4.96 5.20
N ASN A 199 -5.40 4.96 6.43
CA ASN A 199 -6.81 4.67 6.73
C ASN A 199 -7.79 5.43 5.82
N TYR A 200 -7.42 6.66 5.41
CA TYR A 200 -8.25 7.54 4.61
C TYR A 200 -7.99 7.45 3.12
N ILE A 201 -6.82 6.96 2.70
CA ILE A 201 -6.46 6.82 1.29
C ILE A 201 -7.32 5.74 0.64
N HIS A 202 -7.65 4.66 1.36
CA HIS A 202 -8.55 3.60 0.87
C HIS A 202 -10.02 4.01 0.71
N ARG A 203 -10.40 5.18 1.24
CA ARG A 203 -11.80 5.63 1.35
C ARG A 203 -12.17 6.62 0.24
N ARG A 204 -13.43 7.03 0.25
CA ARG A 204 -13.92 8.15 -0.57
C ARG A 204 -13.07 9.39 -0.35
N THR A 205 -13.02 10.28 -1.34
CA THR A 205 -12.26 11.52 -1.24
C THR A 205 -12.59 12.31 0.03
N ASN A 206 -11.55 12.62 0.81
CA ASN A 206 -11.61 13.31 2.09
C ASN A 206 -10.29 14.05 2.33
N TRP A 207 -10.32 15.07 3.18
CA TRP A 207 -9.17 15.94 3.38
C TRP A 207 -8.03 15.30 4.19
N ARG A 208 -8.33 14.33 5.07
CA ARG A 208 -7.30 13.65 5.90
C ARG A 208 -6.35 12.82 5.07
N MET A 209 -6.80 12.28 3.93
CA MET A 209 -5.90 11.61 2.99
C MET A 209 -4.77 12.54 2.54
N TYR A 210 -5.06 13.83 2.34
CA TYR A 210 -4.10 14.79 1.80
C TYR A 210 -2.99 15.12 2.80
N LEU A 211 -3.24 14.90 4.09
CA LEU A 211 -2.23 15.09 5.14
C LEU A 211 -1.05 14.12 4.99
N PHE A 212 -1.21 13.01 4.27
CA PHE A 212 -0.10 12.12 3.91
C PHE A 212 1.03 12.90 3.22
N ASN A 213 0.69 13.93 2.42
CA ASN A 213 1.66 14.75 1.70
C ASN A 213 2.52 15.65 2.62
N MET A 214 2.23 15.73 3.93
CA MET A 214 3.13 16.35 4.91
C MET A 214 4.51 15.66 4.93
N SER A 215 4.57 14.39 4.54
CA SER A 215 5.80 13.59 4.39
C SER A 215 6.62 13.89 3.14
N MET A 216 6.21 14.84 2.30
CA MET A 216 6.74 15.07 0.95
C MET A 216 6.48 13.94 -0.05
N TRP A 217 5.81 12.85 0.35
CA TRP A 217 5.40 11.79 -0.55
C TRP A 217 3.96 12.00 -1.03
N SER A 218 3.71 11.80 -2.32
CA SER A 218 2.37 11.95 -2.91
C SER A 218 1.45 10.81 -2.49
N TYR A 219 0.36 11.13 -1.79
CA TYR A 219 -0.68 10.16 -1.42
C TYR A 219 -1.24 9.46 -2.66
N ARG A 220 -1.27 10.14 -3.82
CA ARG A 220 -1.79 9.60 -5.07
C ARG A 220 -0.86 8.53 -5.64
N ASP A 221 0.44 8.71 -5.49
CA ASP A 221 1.43 7.67 -5.83
C ASP A 221 1.34 6.51 -4.82
N PHE A 222 1.20 6.82 -3.54
CA PHE A 222 1.00 5.81 -2.49
C PHE A 222 -0.31 5.03 -2.65
N ARG A 223 -1.38 5.66 -3.17
CA ARG A 223 -2.65 4.99 -3.51
C ARG A 223 -2.41 3.86 -4.51
N VAL A 224 -1.57 4.11 -5.52
CA VAL A 224 -1.26 3.09 -6.52
C VAL A 224 -0.34 2.03 -5.93
N SER A 225 0.77 2.42 -5.30
CA SER A 225 1.75 1.45 -4.79
C SER A 225 1.20 0.58 -3.67
N HIS A 226 0.48 1.19 -2.74
CA HIS A 226 -0.02 0.51 -1.57
C HIS A 226 -1.42 -0.06 -1.80
N VAL A 227 -2.38 0.78 -2.18
CA VAL A 227 -3.78 0.33 -2.24
C VAL A 227 -4.10 -0.51 -3.46
N MET A 228 -3.67 -0.08 -4.65
CA MET A 228 -4.00 -0.80 -5.89
C MET A 228 -3.04 -1.96 -6.19
N SER A 229 -1.83 -1.91 -5.64
CA SER A 229 -0.82 -2.93 -5.89
C SER A 229 -0.61 -3.83 -4.68
N HIS A 230 -0.07 -3.31 -3.57
CA HIS A 230 0.28 -4.11 -2.41
C HIS A 230 -0.94 -4.80 -1.75
N HIS A 231 -2.04 -4.09 -1.48
CA HIS A 231 -3.25 -4.69 -0.87
C HIS A 231 -3.86 -5.79 -1.74
N LEU A 232 -3.92 -5.56 -3.05
CA LEU A 232 -4.60 -6.48 -3.96
C LEU A 232 -3.76 -7.72 -4.28
N TYR A 233 -2.44 -7.58 -4.26
CA TYR A 233 -1.50 -8.58 -4.76
C TYR A 233 -0.33 -8.81 -3.79
N THR A 234 -0.60 -8.69 -2.49
CA THR A 234 0.40 -8.74 -1.40
C THR A 234 1.38 -9.89 -1.59
N ASN A 235 2.68 -9.57 -1.53
CA ASN A 235 3.78 -10.53 -1.63
C ASN A 235 3.88 -11.35 -2.94
N THR A 236 3.09 -11.02 -3.96
CA THR A 236 3.24 -11.60 -5.30
C THR A 236 4.22 -10.76 -6.14
N LEU A 237 4.54 -11.20 -7.37
CA LEU A 237 5.35 -10.38 -8.29
C LEU A 237 4.69 -9.06 -8.70
N MET A 238 3.36 -8.95 -8.61
CA MET A 238 2.62 -7.72 -8.92
C MET A 238 2.69 -6.68 -7.79
N ASP A 239 3.23 -7.04 -6.63
CA ASP A 239 3.39 -6.14 -5.51
C ASP A 239 4.51 -5.12 -5.78
N LEU A 240 4.12 -3.85 -5.96
CA LEU A 240 5.02 -2.74 -6.21
C LEU A 240 5.86 -2.44 -4.97
N GLU A 241 5.38 -2.70 -3.76
CA GLU A 241 6.17 -2.45 -2.54
C GLU A 241 7.28 -3.47 -2.35
N ILE A 242 7.20 -4.64 -2.99
CA ILE A 242 8.32 -5.57 -3.10
C ILE A 242 9.31 -5.08 -4.16
N SER A 243 8.85 -4.80 -5.38
CA SER A 243 9.74 -4.48 -6.50
C SER A 243 10.37 -3.08 -6.43
N SER A 244 9.68 -2.08 -5.85
CA SER A 244 10.17 -0.69 -5.77
C SER A 244 11.39 -0.51 -4.85
N LEU A 245 11.62 -1.47 -3.94
CA LEU A 245 12.80 -1.49 -3.09
C LEU A 245 14.01 -2.16 -3.76
N GLU A 246 13.82 -2.87 -4.88
CA GLU A 246 14.91 -3.48 -5.63
C GLU A 246 15.68 -2.41 -6.45
N PRO A 247 17.02 -2.48 -6.53
CA PRO A 247 17.91 -3.52 -6.00
C PRO A 247 18.49 -3.21 -4.61
N VAL A 248 17.92 -2.26 -3.87
CA VAL A 248 18.43 -1.86 -2.55
C VAL A 248 18.10 -2.93 -1.50
N LEU A 249 16.87 -3.44 -1.50
CA LEU A 249 16.39 -4.51 -0.64
C LEU A 249 15.71 -5.61 -1.47
N PHE A 250 15.73 -6.84 -0.95
CA PHE A 250 15.10 -8.01 -1.59
C PHE A 250 14.37 -8.85 -0.55
N TYR A 251 13.04 -8.70 -0.52
CA TYR A 251 12.18 -9.48 0.37
C TYR A 251 11.69 -10.80 -0.20
N ASN A 252 11.74 -10.98 -1.52
CA ASN A 252 11.48 -12.30 -2.08
C ASN A 252 12.73 -13.19 -1.89
N PRO A 253 12.55 -14.46 -1.52
CA PRO A 253 13.65 -15.42 -1.44
C PRO A 253 14.28 -15.59 -2.82
N ARG A 254 15.61 -15.62 -2.87
CA ARG A 254 16.38 -15.90 -4.11
C ARG A 254 17.73 -16.48 -3.75
N LYS A 255 18.23 -17.41 -4.59
CA LYS A 255 19.50 -18.12 -4.35
C LYS A 255 20.72 -17.20 -4.41
N ASP A 256 20.71 -16.23 -5.32
CA ASP A 256 21.78 -15.28 -5.59
C ASP A 256 21.59 -13.93 -4.86
N LYS A 257 20.97 -13.94 -3.66
CA LYS A 257 20.70 -12.71 -2.91
C LYS A 257 22.01 -12.00 -2.52
N PRO A 258 22.22 -10.74 -2.93
CA PRO A 258 23.43 -9.99 -2.59
C PRO A 258 23.64 -9.82 -1.08
N VAL A 259 24.90 -9.64 -0.66
CA VAL A 259 25.26 -9.51 0.76
C VAL A 259 24.58 -8.29 1.42
N HIS A 260 24.52 -7.14 0.74
CA HIS A 260 23.86 -5.94 1.29
C HIS A 260 22.36 -6.15 1.52
N ALA A 261 21.73 -6.99 0.71
CA ALA A 261 20.32 -7.35 0.85
C ALA A 261 20.09 -8.40 1.94
N ARG A 262 21.02 -9.35 2.11
CA ARG A 262 21.02 -10.28 3.26
C ARG A 262 21.17 -9.54 4.59
N LEU A 263 22.00 -8.50 4.60
CA LEU A 263 22.14 -7.55 5.70
C LEU A 263 21.13 -6.39 5.58
N GLY A 264 19.92 -6.68 5.10
CA GLY A 264 18.88 -5.69 4.82
C GLY A 264 18.65 -4.73 5.97
N PHE A 265 18.62 -5.22 7.21
CA PHE A 265 18.46 -4.38 8.42
C PHE A 265 19.50 -3.25 8.56
N ILE A 266 20.73 -3.43 8.03
CA ILE A 266 21.75 -2.37 8.00
C ILE A 266 21.44 -1.41 6.84
N THR A 267 21.20 -1.96 5.66
CA THR A 267 20.88 -1.19 4.45
C THR A 267 19.65 -0.29 4.68
N GLU A 268 18.65 -0.79 5.39
CA GLU A 268 17.43 -0.09 5.80
C GLU A 268 17.73 1.14 6.65
N LEU A 269 18.64 1.05 7.63
CA LEU A 269 19.01 2.19 8.48
C LEU A 269 19.64 3.35 7.69
N PHE A 270 20.37 3.05 6.61
CA PHE A 270 20.97 4.06 5.74
C PHE A 270 20.03 4.53 4.63
N PHE A 271 19.12 3.68 4.17
CA PHE A 271 18.23 3.98 3.05
C PHE A 271 16.93 4.67 3.49
N PHE A 272 16.25 4.11 4.49
CA PHE A 272 14.93 4.57 4.96
C PHE A 272 14.86 6.02 5.40
N PRO A 273 15.90 6.66 5.96
CA PRO A 273 15.84 8.08 6.25
C PRO A 273 15.57 8.93 5.00
N PHE A 274 15.96 8.49 3.81
CA PHE A 274 15.87 9.34 2.62
C PHE A 274 14.64 9.07 1.75
N VAL A 275 13.87 8.00 2.02
CA VAL A 275 12.88 7.50 1.05
C VAL A 275 11.73 8.47 0.77
N PHE A 276 11.24 9.22 1.77
CA PHE A 276 10.30 10.32 1.55
C PHE A 276 10.81 11.35 0.53
N LEU A 277 12.04 11.84 0.74
CA LEU A 277 12.67 12.81 -0.16
C LEU A 277 13.03 12.19 -1.52
N LEU A 278 13.43 10.92 -1.56
CA LEU A 278 13.70 10.21 -2.82
C LEU A 278 12.43 10.07 -3.66
N ASN A 279 11.29 9.74 -3.06
CA ASN A 279 10.01 9.69 -3.78
C ASN A 279 9.59 11.08 -4.29
N PHE A 280 9.75 12.13 -3.48
CA PHE A 280 9.56 13.51 -3.92
C PHE A 280 10.46 13.84 -5.12
N MET A 281 11.76 13.57 -5.02
CA MET A 281 12.75 13.85 -6.07
C MET A 281 12.47 13.05 -7.35
N LYS A 282 12.07 11.79 -7.24
CA LYS A 282 11.70 10.94 -8.37
C LYS A 282 10.50 11.49 -9.13
N ARG A 283 9.48 11.97 -8.40
CA ARG A 283 8.31 12.62 -8.98
C ARG A 283 8.67 13.98 -9.61
N PHE A 284 9.57 14.74 -8.99
CA PHE A 284 10.08 16.00 -9.53
C PHE A 284 10.89 15.78 -10.82
N ILE A 285 11.84 14.86 -10.83
CA ILE A 285 12.64 14.50 -12.01
C ILE A 285 11.72 14.05 -13.16
N SER A 286 10.63 13.34 -12.84
CA SER A 286 9.63 12.90 -13.82
C SER A 286 9.01 14.03 -14.64
N VAL A 287 8.99 15.28 -14.14
CA VAL A 287 8.58 16.46 -14.90
C VAL A 287 9.43 16.67 -16.15
N PHE A 288 10.73 16.37 -16.06
CA PHE A 288 11.70 16.61 -17.13
C PHE A 288 11.85 15.42 -18.07
N ILE A 289 11.66 14.19 -17.57
CA ILE A 289 11.90 12.96 -18.36
C ILE A 289 10.61 12.39 -18.99
N ARG A 290 9.42 12.77 -18.53
CA ARG A 290 8.14 12.26 -19.05
C ARG A 290 7.31 13.40 -19.67
N LYS A 291 7.05 13.30 -20.98
CA LYS A 291 6.28 14.31 -21.72
C LYS A 291 4.89 14.55 -21.10
N GLY A 292 4.63 15.79 -20.70
CA GLY A 292 3.34 16.22 -20.16
C GLY A 292 3.08 15.77 -18.71
N PHE A 293 4.09 15.26 -18.00
CA PHE A 293 3.95 14.70 -16.65
C PHE A 293 3.34 15.69 -15.67
N PHE A 294 3.86 16.93 -15.62
CA PHE A 294 3.39 17.96 -14.70
C PHE A 294 1.87 18.16 -14.81
N LYS A 295 1.35 18.43 -16.02
CA LYS A 295 -0.08 18.66 -16.25
C LYS A 295 -0.95 17.46 -15.89
N ARG A 296 -0.43 16.23 -16.09
CA ARG A 296 -1.20 14.99 -15.90
C ARG A 296 -1.21 14.51 -14.46
N HIS A 297 -0.11 14.69 -13.72
CA HIS A 297 0.07 14.03 -12.44
C HIS A 297 0.15 15.00 -11.25
N TYR A 298 0.71 16.20 -11.42
CA TYR A 298 0.77 17.16 -10.32
C TYR A 298 -0.60 17.79 -10.04
N ARG A 299 -0.89 18.01 -8.77
CA ARG A 299 -2.11 18.62 -8.25
C ARG A 299 -1.77 19.58 -7.10
N TRP A 300 -2.73 20.40 -6.68
CA TRP A 300 -2.53 21.39 -5.61
C TRP A 300 -2.03 20.77 -4.29
N HIS A 301 -2.50 19.56 -3.96
CA HIS A 301 -2.14 18.86 -2.72
C HIS A 301 -0.67 18.40 -2.69
N ASP A 302 0.02 18.32 -3.84
CA ASP A 302 1.46 18.03 -3.87
C ASP A 302 2.30 19.14 -3.19
N MET A 303 1.71 20.31 -2.91
CA MET A 303 2.37 21.42 -2.19
C MET A 303 2.17 21.39 -0.67
N ILE A 304 1.33 20.50 -0.13
CA ILE A 304 0.98 20.49 1.30
C ILE A 304 2.19 20.30 2.20
N GLY A 305 3.19 19.50 1.80
CA GLY A 305 4.40 19.30 2.60
C GLY A 305 5.21 20.57 2.88
N PHE A 306 5.06 21.61 2.06
CA PHE A 306 5.70 22.92 2.28
C PHE A 306 4.98 23.78 3.32
N LEU A 307 3.80 23.37 3.79
CA LEU A 307 3.11 24.03 4.90
C LEU A 307 3.94 23.93 6.20
N LEU A 308 4.64 22.82 6.39
CA LEU A 308 5.43 22.58 7.60
C LEU A 308 6.57 23.60 7.76
N PRO A 309 7.51 23.77 6.80
CA PRO A 309 8.55 24.79 6.91
C PRO A 309 7.98 26.22 6.91
N PHE A 310 6.85 26.46 6.25
CA PHE A 310 6.18 27.76 6.31
C PHE A 310 5.72 28.10 7.75
N ILE A 311 5.04 27.18 8.43
CA ILE A 311 4.59 27.36 9.82
C ILE A 311 5.79 27.50 10.76
N MET A 312 6.81 26.67 10.59
CA MET A 312 8.05 26.75 11.37
C MET A 312 8.69 28.14 11.24
N TRP A 313 8.75 28.69 10.02
CA TRP A 313 9.31 30.01 9.76
C TRP A 313 8.48 31.13 10.40
N VAL A 314 7.16 31.14 10.18
CA VAL A 314 6.26 32.18 10.72
C VAL A 314 6.25 32.16 12.25
N ALA A 315 6.21 30.98 12.87
CA ALA A 315 6.14 30.85 14.32
C ALA A 315 7.48 31.17 15.02
N SER A 316 8.61 30.86 14.39
CA SER A 316 9.94 31.03 15.00
C SER A 316 10.60 32.37 14.70
N GLY A 317 10.32 32.97 13.53
CA GLY A 317 11.10 34.09 13.00
C GLY A 317 12.56 33.72 12.69
N ALA A 318 12.91 32.43 12.67
CA ALA A 318 14.28 31.97 12.46
C ALA A 318 14.74 32.16 11.01
N PRO A 319 16.07 32.24 10.77
CA PRO A 319 16.60 32.25 9.41
C PRO A 319 16.11 31.05 8.59
N ILE A 320 15.79 31.27 7.31
CA ILE A 320 15.20 30.24 6.43
C ILE A 320 16.07 28.98 6.36
N LEU A 321 17.40 29.12 6.31
CA LEU A 321 18.31 27.96 6.29
C LEU A 321 18.19 27.09 7.56
N HIS A 322 17.93 27.70 8.71
CA HIS A 322 17.73 26.98 9.97
C HIS A 322 16.39 26.22 9.97
N VAL A 323 15.34 26.85 9.44
CA VAL A 323 14.04 26.20 9.25
C VAL A 323 14.15 25.00 8.30
N LEU A 324 14.80 25.19 7.15
CA LEU A 324 15.02 24.13 6.16
C LEU A 324 15.84 22.98 6.74
N TYR A 325 16.86 23.28 7.55
CA TYR A 325 17.64 22.26 8.26
C TYR A 325 16.75 21.36 9.11
N TYR A 326 15.96 21.94 10.03
CA TYR A 326 15.07 21.16 10.89
C TYR A 326 13.99 20.42 10.09
N TRP A 327 13.40 21.06 9.08
CA TRP A 327 12.38 20.43 8.26
C TRP A 327 12.91 19.22 7.50
N LEU A 328 14.11 19.31 6.91
CA LEU A 328 14.74 18.19 6.22
C LEU A 328 15.06 17.05 7.20
N TRP A 329 15.58 17.36 8.39
CA TRP A 329 15.82 16.35 9.41
C TRP A 329 14.52 15.69 9.90
N ILE A 330 13.43 16.45 10.08
CA ILE A 330 12.12 15.92 10.48
C ILE A 330 11.61 14.95 9.41
N ASN A 331 11.75 15.29 8.13
CA ASN A 331 11.43 14.37 7.04
C ASN A 331 12.31 13.14 7.06
N CYS A 332 13.62 13.29 7.31
CA CYS A 332 14.52 12.15 7.31
C CYS A 332 14.24 11.17 8.45
N THR A 333 14.11 11.66 9.68
CA THR A 333 13.79 10.80 10.84
C THR A 333 12.35 10.30 10.79
N GLY A 334 11.40 11.10 10.31
CA GLY A 334 10.03 10.65 10.05
C GLY A 334 9.97 9.53 9.02
N SER A 335 10.74 9.62 7.93
CA SER A 335 10.87 8.58 6.91
C SER A 335 11.43 7.29 7.49
N LEU A 336 12.51 7.37 8.29
CA LEU A 336 13.06 6.20 8.97
C LEU A 336 12.02 5.50 9.84
N ILE A 337 11.32 6.25 10.70
CA ILE A 337 10.30 5.70 11.60
C ILE A 337 9.14 5.08 10.79
N PHE A 338 8.62 5.78 9.77
CA PHE A 338 7.53 5.28 8.93
C PHE A 338 7.90 3.95 8.25
N TYR A 339 9.07 3.87 7.61
CA TYR A 339 9.49 2.66 6.92
C TYR A 339 9.82 1.53 7.89
N CYS A 340 10.41 1.81 9.06
CA CYS A 340 10.57 0.82 10.12
C CYS A 340 9.22 0.25 10.60
N ILE A 341 8.18 1.08 10.68
CA ILE A 341 6.82 0.61 10.99
C ILE A 341 6.28 -0.27 9.85
N GLY A 342 6.35 0.23 8.60
CA GLY A 342 5.80 -0.44 7.42
C GLY A 342 6.40 -1.83 7.17
N VAL A 343 7.73 -1.95 7.14
CA VAL A 343 8.37 -3.24 6.84
C VAL A 343 8.24 -4.27 7.97
N ASN A 344 7.89 -3.82 9.17
CA ASN A 344 7.64 -4.70 10.31
C ASN A 344 6.14 -4.81 10.65
N ALA A 345 5.24 -4.38 9.75
CA ALA A 345 3.81 -4.39 10.00
C ALA A 345 3.24 -5.82 10.04
N ALA A 346 3.25 -6.54 8.92
CA ALA A 346 2.69 -7.90 8.89
C ALA A 346 3.27 -8.82 7.80
N HIS A 347 3.96 -8.28 6.79
CA HIS A 347 4.23 -9.03 5.55
C HIS A 347 5.62 -9.64 5.41
N HIS A 348 6.63 -9.11 6.08
CA HIS A 348 8.02 -9.52 5.90
C HIS A 348 8.42 -10.49 7.00
N HIS A 349 7.99 -11.74 6.86
CA HIS A 349 8.27 -12.81 7.82
C HIS A 349 8.47 -14.14 7.06
N PRO A 350 9.37 -15.05 7.48
CA PRO A 350 9.62 -16.33 6.81
C PRO A 350 8.41 -17.25 6.71
N GLU A 351 7.43 -17.02 7.56
CA GLU A 351 6.17 -17.75 7.54
C GLU A 351 5.13 -17.12 6.60
N ALA A 352 5.21 -15.81 6.31
CA ALA A 352 4.32 -15.18 5.35
C ALA A 352 4.68 -15.64 3.93
N ILE A 353 3.68 -16.04 3.14
CA ILE A 353 3.94 -16.50 1.77
C ILE A 353 4.58 -15.38 0.95
N LYS A 354 5.63 -15.71 0.20
CA LYS A 354 6.26 -14.85 -0.81
C LYS A 354 6.23 -15.54 -2.17
N ASP A 355 6.33 -14.74 -3.22
CA ASP A 355 6.63 -15.28 -4.54
C ASP A 355 7.95 -16.09 -4.51
N GLY A 356 7.89 -17.29 -5.07
CA GLY A 356 8.88 -18.36 -4.92
C GLY A 356 8.42 -19.50 -4.02
N ASP A 357 7.64 -19.22 -2.96
CA ASP A 357 7.11 -20.24 -2.04
C ASP A 357 5.97 -21.04 -2.68
N LYS A 358 5.79 -22.31 -2.31
CA LYS A 358 4.68 -23.13 -2.80
C LYS A 358 3.37 -22.71 -2.09
N PRO A 359 2.36 -22.15 -2.79
CA PRO A 359 1.08 -21.87 -2.16
C PRO A 359 0.34 -23.16 -1.83
N ARG A 360 -0.65 -23.06 -0.94
CA ARG A 360 -1.53 -24.18 -0.59
C ARG A 360 -2.37 -24.67 -1.78
N SER A 361 -2.68 -23.79 -2.72
CA SER A 361 -3.45 -24.07 -3.93
C SER A 361 -2.82 -23.34 -5.12
N GLU A 362 -2.85 -23.95 -6.30
CA GLU A 362 -2.46 -23.29 -7.57
C GLU A 362 -3.47 -22.20 -8.00
N THR A 363 -4.66 -22.19 -7.39
CA THR A 363 -5.73 -21.22 -7.62
C THR A 363 -6.33 -20.77 -6.28
N PRO A 364 -5.56 -20.02 -5.47
CA PRO A 364 -6.02 -19.64 -4.13
C PRO A 364 -7.25 -18.73 -4.18
N ASP A 365 -8.12 -18.85 -3.18
CA ASP A 365 -9.10 -17.79 -2.89
C ASP A 365 -8.34 -16.53 -2.47
N TRP A 366 -8.78 -15.37 -2.95
CA TRP A 366 -8.09 -14.11 -2.66
C TRP A 366 -7.94 -13.84 -1.15
N GLY A 367 -8.98 -14.09 -0.36
CA GLY A 367 -8.94 -13.83 1.08
C GLY A 367 -8.08 -14.84 1.84
N GLU A 368 -8.03 -16.09 1.41
CA GLU A 368 -7.08 -17.07 1.98
C GLU A 368 -5.63 -16.66 1.71
N HIS A 369 -5.32 -16.16 0.50
CA HIS A 369 -3.99 -15.63 0.19
C HIS A 369 -3.64 -14.44 1.09
N GLN A 370 -4.58 -13.50 1.32
CA GLN A 370 -4.34 -12.39 2.24
C GLN A 370 -3.95 -12.91 3.63
N VAL A 371 -4.65 -13.92 4.15
CA VAL A 371 -4.32 -14.56 5.44
C VAL A 371 -2.95 -15.25 5.43
N GLU A 372 -2.56 -15.88 4.31
CA GLU A 372 -1.26 -16.54 4.18
C GLU A 372 -0.09 -15.54 4.03
N ALA A 373 -0.34 -14.35 3.49
CA ALA A 373 0.66 -13.31 3.20
C ALA A 373 1.00 -12.40 4.38
N LEU A 374 0.40 -12.62 5.55
CA LEU A 374 0.62 -11.79 6.73
C LEU A 374 0.56 -12.57 8.04
N LEU A 375 1.13 -11.96 9.08
CA LEU A 375 0.95 -12.33 10.48
C LEU A 375 0.48 -11.10 11.24
N ASP A 376 -0.71 -11.17 11.84
CA ASP A 376 -1.27 -10.06 12.62
C ASP A 376 -0.50 -9.88 13.95
N ARG A 377 -0.60 -8.71 14.59
CA ARG A 377 0.14 -8.39 15.82
C ARG A 377 -0.82 -8.18 16.99
N LYS A 378 -0.82 -9.10 17.97
CA LYS A 378 -1.74 -9.04 19.12
C LYS A 378 -1.51 -7.84 20.03
N ASP A 379 -0.26 -7.41 20.18
CA ASP A 379 0.13 -6.26 20.98
C ASP A 379 -0.33 -4.94 20.34
N VAL A 380 -0.35 -4.86 19.01
CA VAL A 380 -0.86 -3.69 18.28
C VAL A 380 -2.39 -3.68 18.22
N ASN A 381 -3.02 -4.81 17.89
CA ASN A 381 -4.47 -4.91 17.66
C ASN A 381 -5.31 -4.69 18.94
N SER A 382 -4.68 -4.66 20.12
CA SER A 382 -5.35 -4.42 21.40
C SER A 382 -5.74 -2.96 21.65
N ASN A 383 -5.19 -2.01 20.88
CA ASN A 383 -5.33 -0.58 21.14
C ASN A 383 -5.57 0.21 19.84
N LEU A 384 -6.65 0.99 19.78
CA LEU A 384 -7.00 1.73 18.56
C LEU A 384 -5.93 2.75 18.13
N PHE A 385 -5.27 3.43 19.07
CA PHE A 385 -4.18 4.35 18.71
C PHE A 385 -3.03 3.58 18.05
N ALA A 386 -2.61 2.46 18.64
CA ALA A 386 -1.59 1.60 18.06
C ALA A 386 -2.00 1.06 16.68
N VAL A 387 -3.27 0.63 16.52
CA VAL A 387 -3.81 0.20 15.22
C VAL A 387 -3.67 1.30 14.16
N VAL A 388 -4.09 2.52 14.48
CA VAL A 388 -4.07 3.65 13.54
C VAL A 388 -2.65 4.10 13.19
N VAL A 389 -1.69 4.05 14.12
CA VAL A 389 -0.33 4.59 13.89
C VAL A 389 0.72 3.53 13.55
N LEU A 390 0.40 2.23 13.65
CA LEU A 390 1.31 1.13 13.36
C LEU A 390 0.80 0.14 12.31
N PHE A 391 -0.28 0.44 11.57
CA PHE A 391 -0.97 -0.48 10.66
C PHE A 391 -1.50 -1.76 11.35
N GLY A 392 -2.29 -1.62 12.42
CA GLY A 392 -2.93 -2.78 13.06
C GLY A 392 -4.10 -3.35 12.28
N ASP A 393 -4.68 -4.43 12.79
CA ASP A 393 -5.80 -5.18 12.19
C ASP A 393 -5.53 -5.56 10.73
N HIS A 394 -4.28 -5.92 10.43
CA HIS A 394 -3.74 -5.94 9.06
C HIS A 394 -4.50 -6.92 8.16
N ALA A 395 -4.84 -8.12 8.66
CA ALA A 395 -5.60 -9.12 7.90
C ALA A 395 -6.95 -8.59 7.41
N LEU A 396 -7.74 -8.04 8.34
CA LEU A 396 -9.05 -7.47 8.05
C LEU A 396 -8.93 -6.20 7.20
N HIS A 397 -7.90 -5.39 7.47
CA HIS A 397 -7.62 -4.17 6.72
C HIS A 397 -7.29 -4.48 5.25
N HIS A 398 -6.49 -5.51 4.96
CA HIS A 398 -6.21 -5.95 3.60
C HIS A 398 -7.45 -6.41 2.85
N MET A 399 -8.35 -7.11 3.54
CA MET A 399 -9.56 -7.66 2.94
C MET A 399 -10.71 -6.65 2.78
N PHE A 400 -10.78 -5.66 3.68
CA PHE A 400 -11.83 -4.64 3.73
C PHE A 400 -11.25 -3.22 3.91
N PRO A 401 -10.36 -2.77 3.01
CA PRO A 401 -9.54 -1.58 3.22
C PRO A 401 -10.35 -0.27 3.28
N THR A 402 -11.55 -0.25 2.72
CA THR A 402 -12.45 0.92 2.75
C THR A 402 -13.10 1.12 4.13
N LEU A 403 -13.07 0.11 5.00
CA LEU A 403 -13.55 0.26 6.37
C LEU A 403 -12.52 0.98 7.21
N ASP A 404 -13.00 1.85 8.10
CA ASP A 404 -12.15 2.56 9.05
C ASP A 404 -11.55 1.59 10.07
N HIS A 405 -10.29 1.77 10.47
CA HIS A 405 -9.65 0.93 11.48
C HIS A 405 -10.45 0.80 12.78
N ALA A 406 -11.20 1.84 13.19
CA ALA A 406 -12.04 1.76 14.40
C ALA A 406 -13.22 0.78 14.27
N VAL A 407 -13.59 0.39 13.03
CA VAL A 407 -14.64 -0.59 12.71
C VAL A 407 -14.09 -2.01 12.75
N LEU A 408 -12.83 -2.23 12.32
CA LEU A 408 -12.28 -3.57 12.10
C LEU A 408 -12.31 -4.46 13.35
N LYS A 409 -12.10 -3.87 14.54
CA LYS A 409 -12.18 -4.61 15.80
C LYS A 409 -13.50 -5.35 16.05
N TYR A 410 -14.61 -4.84 15.50
CA TYR A 410 -15.93 -5.46 15.64
C TYR A 410 -16.12 -6.66 14.70
N LEU A 411 -15.26 -6.79 13.68
CA LEU A 411 -15.32 -7.85 12.69
C LEU A 411 -14.42 -9.04 13.05
N HIS A 412 -13.51 -8.88 14.00
CA HIS A 412 -12.59 -9.95 14.45
C HIS A 412 -13.31 -11.25 14.81
N PRO A 413 -14.38 -11.27 15.64
CA PRO A 413 -15.04 -12.52 16.00
C PRO A 413 -15.53 -13.31 14.79
N ILE A 414 -16.19 -12.64 13.84
CA ILE A 414 -16.69 -13.25 12.60
C ILE A 414 -15.54 -13.74 11.74
N PHE A 415 -14.46 -12.96 11.65
CA PHE A 415 -13.27 -13.33 10.87
C PHE A 415 -12.58 -14.58 11.43
N ILE A 416 -12.42 -14.69 12.76
CA ILE A 416 -11.81 -15.86 13.39
C ILE A 416 -12.68 -17.11 13.17
N GLU A 417 -13.98 -17.03 13.42
CA GLU A 417 -14.92 -18.13 13.16
C GLU A 417 -14.85 -18.58 11.68
N HIS A 418 -14.72 -17.62 10.77
CA HIS A 418 -14.62 -17.90 9.34
C HIS A 418 -13.29 -18.55 8.94
N CYS A 419 -12.19 -18.10 9.55
CA CYS A 419 -10.88 -18.74 9.41
C CYS A 419 -10.92 -20.20 9.88
N GLU A 420 -11.56 -20.49 11.01
CA GLU A 420 -11.73 -21.86 11.52
C GLU A 420 -12.56 -22.71 10.55
N LYS A 421 -13.69 -22.18 10.06
CA LYS A 421 -14.58 -22.86 9.11
C LYS A 421 -13.85 -23.32 7.84
N PHE A 422 -13.01 -22.46 7.26
CA PHE A 422 -12.26 -22.76 6.04
C PHE A 422 -10.89 -23.38 6.31
N LYS A 423 -10.52 -23.57 7.59
CA LYS A 423 -9.18 -23.99 8.01
C LYS A 423 -8.10 -23.08 7.40
N ALA A 424 -8.35 -21.78 7.35
CA ALA A 424 -7.40 -20.78 6.89
C ALA A 424 -6.27 -20.62 7.93
N ASN A 425 -5.04 -20.44 7.47
CA ASN A 425 -3.86 -20.40 8.34
C ASN A 425 -3.65 -19.01 8.95
N TYR A 426 -4.62 -18.53 9.72
CA TYR A 426 -4.52 -17.25 10.41
C TYR A 426 -3.52 -17.33 11.56
N ARG A 427 -2.54 -16.44 11.53
CA ARG A 427 -1.41 -16.43 12.47
C ARG A 427 -1.26 -15.06 13.10
N VAL A 428 -0.80 -15.09 14.34
CA VAL A 428 -0.62 -13.92 15.16
C VAL A 428 0.77 -13.95 15.80
N SER A 429 1.45 -12.82 15.76
CA SER A 429 2.79 -12.56 16.28
C SER A 429 2.76 -11.37 17.25
N THR A 430 3.94 -10.87 17.62
CA THR A 430 4.12 -9.59 18.34
C THR A 430 5.02 -8.66 17.51
N GLN A 431 5.00 -7.36 17.78
CA GLN A 431 5.87 -6.40 17.07
C GLN A 431 7.34 -6.82 17.11
N PHE A 432 7.82 -7.24 18.28
CA PHE A 432 9.21 -7.66 18.46
C PHE A 432 9.56 -8.90 17.62
N LEU A 433 8.68 -9.91 17.60
CA LEU A 433 8.89 -11.10 16.80
C LEU A 433 8.79 -10.81 15.30
N MET A 434 7.95 -9.86 14.88
CA MET A 434 7.89 -9.39 13.49
C MET A 434 9.22 -8.78 13.05
N VAL A 435 9.88 -7.98 13.89
CA VAL A 435 11.23 -7.45 13.60
C VAL A 435 12.26 -8.56 13.43
N LEU A 436 12.27 -9.55 14.33
CA LEU A 436 13.18 -10.70 14.19
C LEU A 436 12.87 -11.52 12.93
N GLY A 437 11.59 -11.67 12.58
CA GLY A 437 11.15 -12.31 11.35
C GLY A 437 11.62 -11.56 10.11
N GLN A 438 11.47 -10.25 10.08
CA GLN A 438 11.90 -9.42 8.97
C GLN A 438 13.41 -9.54 8.70
N ILE A 439 14.23 -9.57 9.76
CA ILE A 439 15.68 -9.80 9.64
C ILE A 439 15.95 -11.18 9.03
N LYS A 440 15.25 -12.23 9.50
CA LYS A 440 15.36 -13.58 8.94
C LYS A 440 14.92 -13.63 7.48
N GLU A 441 13.89 -12.87 7.10
CA GLU A 441 13.38 -12.82 5.72
C GLU A 441 14.40 -12.18 4.78
N CYS A 442 15.07 -11.11 5.21
CA CYS A 442 16.19 -10.52 4.47
C CYS A 442 17.28 -11.57 4.18
N MET A 443 17.58 -12.46 5.14
CA MET A 443 18.59 -13.52 4.97
C MET A 443 18.09 -14.74 4.15
N ARG A 444 16.78 -14.93 4.01
CA ARG A 444 16.18 -16.11 3.38
C ARG A 444 16.54 -16.22 1.90
N THR A 445 17.10 -17.36 1.50
CA THR A 445 17.47 -17.67 0.10
C THR A 445 16.79 -18.90 -0.48
N GLU A 446 16.11 -19.67 0.36
CA GLU A 446 15.41 -20.89 -0.03
C GLU A 446 13.90 -20.64 -0.08
N PHE A 447 13.24 -21.32 -1.01
CA PHE A 447 11.78 -21.31 -1.12
C PHE A 447 11.17 -22.28 -0.12
N ARG A 448 10.03 -21.90 0.46
CA ARG A 448 9.24 -22.80 1.29
C ARG A 448 8.43 -23.75 0.43
N ILE A 449 8.63 -25.04 0.62
CA ILE A 449 7.76 -26.09 0.08
C ILE A 449 6.85 -26.50 1.24
N ILE A 450 5.59 -26.03 1.22
CA ILE A 450 4.58 -26.39 2.23
C ILE A 450 4.17 -27.85 2.03
#